data_AF-A0A6G0FLJ1-F1
#
_entry.id   AF-A0A6G0FLJ1-F1
#
_cell.length_a   1.000
_cell.length_b   1.000
_cell.length_c   1.000
_cell.angle_alpha   90.00
_cell.angle_beta   90.00
_cell.angle_gamma   90.00
#
_symmetry.space_group_name_H-M   'P 1'
#
loop_
_entity.id
_entity.type
_entity.pdbx_description
1 polymer ?
#
loop_
_entity_poly.entity_id
_entity_poly.type
_entity_poly.pdbx_seq_one_letter_code
_entity_poly.pdbx_strand_id
1 'polypeptide(L)' 'MPAAMSPRKAAHWNARFEQASAAGEKGPEEFFRVWLDLVKVSALQKVKRTGDHAPFNALSAELERLYRDHCQ' A
#
# COMPACT_ATOMS: atom_id res chain seq x y z
N MET A 1 -8.33 2.88 19.90
CA MET A 1 -8.53 1.84 18.85
C MET A 1 -8.15 2.44 17.51
N PRO A 2 -7.42 1.75 16.61
CA PRO A 2 -7.20 2.28 15.27
C PRO A 2 -8.58 2.48 14.63
N ALA A 3 -8.86 3.71 14.17
CA ALA A 3 -10.12 3.97 13.47
C ALA A 3 -10.17 3.03 12.25
N ALA A 4 -11.13 2.10 12.26
CA ALA A 4 -11.37 1.19 11.16
C ALA A 4 -11.56 2.00 9.87
N MET A 5 -11.04 1.48 8.75
CA MET A 5 -11.19 2.11 7.45
C MET A 5 -12.68 2.35 7.16
N SER A 6 -13.04 3.55 6.69
CA SER A 6 -14.45 3.82 6.39
C SER A 6 -14.94 2.89 5.27
N PRO A 7 -16.23 2.49 5.27
CA PRO A 7 -16.76 1.56 4.28
C PRO A 7 -16.52 2.00 2.83
N ARG A 8 -16.61 3.31 2.56
CA ARG A 8 -16.33 3.89 1.23
C ARG A 8 -14.88 3.70 0.79
N LYS A 9 -13.92 3.85 1.71
CA LYS A 9 -12.50 3.63 1.41
C LYS A 9 -12.23 2.13 1.20
N ALA A 10 -12.86 1.27 1.99
CA ALA A 10 -12.74 -0.17 1.82
C ALA A 10 -13.27 -0.62 0.44
N ALA A 11 -14.47 -0.16 0.06
CA ALA A 11 -15.05 -0.44 -1.25
C ALA A 11 -14.16 0.05 -2.41
N HIS A 12 -13.54 1.23 -2.27
CA HIS A 12 -12.61 1.73 -3.27
C HIS A 12 -11.40 0.79 -3.46
N TRP A 13 -10.76 0.36 -2.37
CA TRP A 13 -9.61 -0.54 -2.47
C TRP A 13 -10.01 -1.93 -2.97
N ASN A 14 -11.13 -2.47 -2.53
CA ASN A 14 -11.66 -3.75 -3.04
C ASN A 14 -11.86 -3.70 -4.56
N ALA A 15 -12.51 -2.64 -5.06
CA ALA A 15 -12.69 -2.48 -6.50
C ALA A 15 -11.35 -2.41 -7.27
N ARG A 16 -10.33 -1.75 -6.70
CA ARG A 16 -8.99 -1.72 -7.30
C ARG A 16 -8.30 -3.09 -7.31
N PHE A 17 -8.45 -3.87 -6.23
CA PHE A 17 -7.91 -5.23 -6.17
C PHE A 17 -8.62 -6.19 -7.11
N GLU A 18 -9.94 -6.08 -7.24
CA GLU A 18 -10.72 -6.85 -8.21
C GLU A 18 -10.30 -6.51 -9.65
N GLN A 19 -10.15 -5.22 -9.96
CA GLN A 19 -9.66 -4.76 -11.25
C GLN A 19 -8.25 -5.28 -11.55
N ALA A 20 -7.34 -5.22 -10.58
CA ALA A 20 -5.98 -5.71 -10.74
C ALA A 20 -5.97 -7.24 -10.96
N SER A 21 -6.75 -8.00 -10.19
CA SER A 21 -6.89 -9.44 -10.35
C SER A 21 -7.44 -9.84 -11.72
N ALA A 22 -8.25 -8.98 -12.33
CA ALA A 22 -8.82 -9.20 -13.66
C ALA A 22 -7.84 -8.89 -14.82
N ALA A 23 -6.60 -8.44 -14.55
CA ALA A 23 -5.63 -8.04 -15.58
C ALA A 23 -4.92 -9.21 -16.29
N GLY A 24 -5.47 -10.43 -16.24
CA GLY A 24 -4.93 -11.61 -16.90
C GLY A 24 -3.54 -11.98 -16.38
N GLU A 25 -2.59 -12.20 -17.30
CA GLU A 25 -1.21 -12.61 -16.94
C GLU A 25 -0.47 -11.59 -16.08
N LYS A 26 -0.81 -10.30 -16.17
CA LYS A 26 -0.24 -9.23 -15.33
C LYS A 26 -0.95 -9.07 -13.99
N GLY A 27 -2.00 -9.85 -13.73
CA GLY A 27 -2.83 -9.73 -12.53
C GLY A 27 -2.03 -9.75 -11.22
N PRO A 28 -1.09 -10.68 -11.02
CA PRO A 28 -0.27 -10.71 -9.81
C PRO A 28 0.57 -9.44 -9.60
N GLU A 29 1.20 -8.94 -10.66
CA GLU A 29 2.02 -7.72 -10.60
C GLU A 29 1.17 -6.49 -10.28
N GLU A 30 0.06 -6.31 -10.99
CA GLU A 30 -0.86 -5.19 -10.78
C GLU A 30 -1.51 -5.26 -9.39
N PHE A 31 -1.82 -6.46 -8.88
CA PHE A 31 -2.31 -6.64 -7.53
C PHE A 31 -1.28 -6.15 -6.51
N PHE A 32 -0.02 -6.52 -6.70
CA PHE A 32 1.08 -6.10 -5.83
C PHE A 32 1.29 -4.58 -5.86
N ARG A 33 1.14 -3.95 -7.04
CA ARG A 33 1.18 -2.47 -7.17
C ARG A 33 0.07 -1.80 -6.37
N VAL A 34 -1.18 -2.27 -6.49
CA VAL A 34 -2.32 -1.73 -5.73
C VAL A 34 -2.13 -1.95 -4.22
N TRP A 35 -1.60 -3.10 -3.82
CA TRP A 35 -1.28 -3.37 -2.42
C TRP A 35 -0.23 -2.41 -1.87
N LEU A 36 0.86 -2.18 -2.61
CA LEU A 36 1.89 -1.21 -2.23
C LEU A 36 1.33 0.21 -2.10
N ASP A 37 0.45 0.63 -3.01
CA ASP A 37 -0.22 1.93 -2.93
C ASP A 37 -1.06 2.07 -1.65
N LEU A 38 -1.83 1.03 -1.30
CA LEU A 38 -2.63 1.01 -0.07
C LEU A 38 -1.74 1.14 1.19
N VAL A 39 -0.64 0.39 1.24
CA VAL A 39 0.29 0.41 2.38
C VAL A 39 0.95 1.79 2.51
N LYS A 40 1.42 2.37 1.40
CA LYS A 40 2.00 3.73 1.37
C LYS A 40 1.01 4.80 1.85
N VAL A 41 -0.21 4.80 1.30
CA VAL A 41 -1.26 5.76 1.69
C VAL A 41 -1.62 5.59 3.17
N SER A 42 -1.69 4.37 3.67
CA SER A 42 -2.01 4.09 5.08
C SER A 42 -0.92 4.58 6.02
N ALA A 43 0.36 4.37 5.67
CA ALA A 43 1.50 4.90 6.43
C ALA A 43 1.47 6.44 6.47
N LEU A 44 1.28 7.10 5.33
CA LEU A 44 1.16 8.57 5.24
C LEU A 44 -0.02 9.11 6.04
N GLN A 45 -1.18 8.45 5.99
CA GLN A 45 -2.35 8.86 6.78
C GLN A 45 -2.11 8.69 8.28
N LYS A 46 -1.38 7.64 8.70
CA LYS A 46 -0.98 7.48 10.09
C LYS A 46 -0.07 8.62 10.54
N VAL A 47 0.97 8.95 9.77
CA VAL A 47 1.85 10.10 10.04
C VAL A 47 1.06 11.39 10.18
N LYS A 48 0.17 11.70 9.22
CA LYS A 48 -0.65 12.92 9.25
C LYS A 48 -1.57 12.99 10.48
N ARG A 49 -2.07 11.85 10.96
CA ARG A 49 -3.01 11.80 12.09
C ARG A 49 -2.31 11.83 13.44
N THR A 50 -1.17 11.17 13.58
CA THR A 50 -0.55 10.90 14.89
C THR A 50 0.85 11.49 15.04
N GLY A 51 1.45 12.01 13.98
CA GLY A 51 2.86 12.44 13.95
C GLY A 51 3.86 11.28 14.10
N ASP A 52 3.40 10.02 14.09
CA ASP A 52 4.28 8.86 14.24
C ASP A 52 4.90 8.49 12.89
N HIS A 53 6.17 8.83 12.72
CA HIS A 53 6.95 8.56 11.52
C HIS A 53 7.53 7.14 11.47
N ALA A 54 7.57 6.39 12.56
CA ALA A 54 8.26 5.10 12.61
C ALA A 54 7.75 4.08 11.56
N PRO A 55 6.43 3.90 11.35
CA PRO A 55 5.91 2.98 10.33
C PRO A 55 6.25 3.41 8.90
N PHE A 56 6.21 4.72 8.64
CA PHE A 56 6.55 5.26 7.31
C PHE A 56 8.04 5.08 7.02
N ASN A 57 8.90 5.35 8.00
CA ASN A 57 10.35 5.18 7.87
C ASN A 57 10.72 3.70 7.67
N ALA A 58 10.13 2.79 8.46
CA ALA A 58 10.38 1.35 8.32
C ALA A 58 9.94 0.83 6.94
N LEU A 59 8.76 1.23 6.46
CA LEU A 59 8.31 0.89 5.11
C LEU A 59 9.25 1.44 4.04
N SER A 60 9.67 2.70 4.17
CA SER A 60 10.54 3.34 3.18
C SER A 60 11.90 2.66 3.10
N ALA A 61 12.49 2.30 4.24
CA ALA A 61 13.77 1.59 4.31
C ALA A 61 13.69 0.22 3.65
N GLU A 62 12.60 -0.54 3.85
CA GLU A 62 12.42 -1.85 3.24
C GLU A 62 12.22 -1.76 1.72
N LEU A 63 11.44 -0.77 1.24
CA LEU A 63 11.29 -0.52 -0.18
C LEU A 63 12.61 -0.10 -0.84
N GLU A 64 13.41 0.72 -0.16
CA GLU A 64 14.74 1.11 -0.62
C GLU A 64 15.69 -0.10 -0.68
N ARG A 65 15.62 -1.00 0.31
CA ARG A 65 16.38 -2.26 0.30
C ARG A 65 16.01 -3.13 -0.89
N LEU A 66 14.70 -3.37 -1.12
CA LEU A 66 14.23 -4.15 -2.26
C LEU A 66 14.64 -3.53 -3.60
N TYR A 67 14.58 -2.20 -3.72
CA TYR A 67 15.04 -1.49 -4.91
C TYR A 67 16.53 -1.72 -5.15
N ARG A 68 17.37 -1.60 -4.12
CA ARG A 68 18.81 -1.87 -4.24
C ARG A 68 19.08 -3.33 -4.62
N ASP A 69 18.38 -4.28 -4.01
CA ASP A 69 18.64 -5.71 -4.21
C ASP A 69 18.21 -6.21 -5.61
N HIS A 70 17.25 -5.53 -6.25
CA HIS A 70 16.64 -6.02 -7.49
C HIS A 70 16.76 -5.08 -8.69
N CYS A 71 17.14 -3.82 -8.50
CA CYS A 71 17.18 -2.81 -9.56
C CYS A 71 18.50 -2.06 -9.70
N GLN A 72 19.44 -2.21 -8.76
CA GLN A 72 20.83 -1.77 -8.89
C GLN A 72 21.73 -2.96 -9.15
#